data_AF-A0A2K6G525-F1
#
_entry.id   AF-A0A2K6G525-F1
#
_cell.length_a   1.000
_cell.length_b   1.000
_cell.length_c   1.000
_cell.angle_alpha   90.00
_cell.angle_beta   90.00
_cell.angle_gamma   90.00
#
_symmetry.space_group_name_H-M   'P 1'
#
loop_
_entity.id
_entity.type
_entity.pdbx_description
1 polymer ?
#
loop_
_entity_poly.entity_id
_entity_poly.type
_entity_poly.pdbx_seq_one_letter_code
_entity_poly.pdbx_strand_id
1 'polypeptide(L)'
;MVDVMELPKSRINASMLAQFIDQPVCFVGKLEKVCGLSVLGSRSLDEEISGIVEVVGRVTAKATIMCASYVQFREDNHPFDLGLYNEAVKIIHEFPQFFPLGVVQYD
;
A
#
# COMPACT_ATOMS: atom_id res chain seq x y z
N MET A 1 15.10 11.01 -8.75
CA MET A 1 13.87 10.59 -8.05
C MET A 1 14.23 9.29 -7.34
N VAL A 2 14.23 9.26 -6.01
CA VAL A 2 14.51 8.00 -5.28
C VAL A 2 13.38 7.03 -5.57
N ASP A 3 13.72 5.78 -5.86
CA ASP A 3 12.73 4.75 -6.14
C ASP A 3 11.87 4.51 -4.88
N VAL A 4 10.55 4.51 -5.03
CA VAL A 4 9.58 4.20 -3.94
C VAL A 4 9.89 2.82 -3.34
N MET A 5 10.48 1.92 -4.12
CA MET A 5 10.89 0.59 -3.66
C MET A 5 12.01 0.64 -2.62
N GLU A 6 12.90 1.64 -2.67
CA GLU A 6 14.04 1.81 -1.77
C GLU A 6 13.70 2.56 -0.47
N LEU A 7 12.55 3.23 -0.42
CA LEU A 7 12.11 4.00 0.74
C LEU A 7 11.30 3.14 1.74
N PRO A 8 11.34 3.45 3.04
CA PRO A 8 10.37 2.91 4.00
C PRO A 8 8.93 3.25 3.55
N LYS A 9 8.01 2.29 3.69
CA LYS A 9 6.61 2.43 3.22
C LYS A 9 5.66 2.24 4.39
N SER A 10 4.93 3.27 4.75
CA SER A 10 3.95 3.21 5.84
C SER A 10 2.76 2.34 5.42
N ARG A 11 2.41 1.34 6.23
CA ARG A 11 1.15 0.62 6.06
C ARG A 11 0.01 1.52 6.50
N ILE A 12 -0.93 1.81 5.60
CA ILE A 12 -2.04 2.74 5.88
C ILE A 12 -3.38 2.15 5.45
N ASN A 13 -4.46 2.71 5.98
CA ASN A 13 -5.83 2.48 5.50
C ASN A 13 -6.38 3.74 4.79
N ALA A 14 -7.62 3.66 4.30
CA ALA A 14 -8.18 4.71 3.45
C ALA A 14 -8.38 6.05 4.18
N SER A 15 -8.71 6.02 5.47
CA SER A 15 -8.91 7.25 6.26
C SER A 15 -7.60 8.01 6.49
N MET A 16 -6.46 7.35 6.36
CA MET A 16 -5.13 7.96 6.53
C MET A 16 -4.58 8.62 5.26
N LEU A 17 -5.15 8.38 4.07
CA LEU A 17 -4.59 8.86 2.79
C LEU A 17 -4.26 10.36 2.78
N ALA A 18 -5.16 11.19 3.32
CA ALA A 18 -4.95 12.64 3.38
C ALA A 18 -3.77 13.09 4.27
N GLN A 19 -3.33 12.24 5.21
CA GLN A 19 -2.20 12.51 6.11
C GLN A 19 -0.85 12.12 5.48
N PHE A 20 -0.86 11.25 4.47
CA PHE A 20 0.32 10.69 3.83
C PHE A 20 0.56 11.25 2.42
N ILE A 21 0.01 12.42 2.09
CA ILE A 21 0.20 13.08 0.79
C ILE A 21 1.69 13.21 0.47
N ASP A 22 2.07 12.85 -0.75
CA ASP A 22 3.45 12.82 -1.24
C ASP A 22 4.38 11.86 -0.49
N GLN A 23 3.88 10.95 0.34
CA GLN A 23 4.68 9.94 1.03
C GLN A 23 4.58 8.55 0.37
N PRO A 24 5.64 7.72 0.44
CA PRO A 24 5.60 6.32 0.05
C PRO A 24 4.77 5.50 1.05
N VAL A 25 3.84 4.70 0.53
CA VAL A 25 2.88 3.93 1.33
C VAL A 25 2.71 2.51 0.82
N CYS A 26 2.23 1.65 1.71
CA CYS A 26 1.74 0.31 1.41
C CYS A 26 0.25 0.22 1.83
N PHE A 27 -0.62 -0.07 0.89
CA PHE A 27 -2.06 -0.12 1.10
C PHE A 27 -2.58 -1.50 0.73
N VAL A 28 -3.28 -2.17 1.65
CA VAL A 28 -3.93 -3.46 1.37
C VAL A 28 -5.43 -3.24 1.36
N GLY A 29 -6.09 -3.69 0.32
CA GLY A 29 -7.54 -3.58 0.20
C GLY A 29 -8.12 -4.48 -0.87
N LYS A 30 -9.45 -4.55 -0.90
CA LYS A 30 -10.16 -5.27 -1.95
C LYS A 30 -10.22 -4.40 -3.20
N LEU A 31 -9.83 -4.97 -4.34
CA LEU A 31 -9.88 -4.24 -5.61
C LEU A 31 -11.33 -4.15 -6.11
N GLU A 32 -11.87 -2.94 -6.22
CA GLU A 32 -13.22 -2.71 -6.79
C GLU A 32 -13.17 -2.31 -8.27
N LYS A 33 -12.09 -1.64 -8.70
CA LYS A 33 -11.89 -1.24 -10.10
C LYS A 33 -10.40 -1.10 -10.39
N VAL A 34 -9.91 -1.81 -11.40
CA VAL A 34 -8.54 -1.69 -11.90
C VAL A 34 -8.37 -0.26 -12.46
N CYS A 35 -7.67 0.61 -11.74
CA CYS A 35 -7.19 1.84 -12.34
C CYS A 35 -6.02 1.44 -13.25
N GLY A 36 -6.21 1.61 -14.56
CA GLY A 36 -5.26 1.22 -15.60
C GLY A 36 -3.83 1.56 -15.19
N LEU A 37 -3.09 0.53 -14.81
CA LEU A 37 -1.71 0.62 -14.41
C LEU A 37 -0.88 0.85 -15.67
N SER A 38 -0.79 2.09 -16.13
CA SER A 38 0.30 2.53 -16.99
C SER A 38 1.54 2.74 -16.11
N VAL A 39 2.02 1.67 -15.48
CA VAL A 39 3.42 1.59 -15.06
C VAL A 39 4.25 1.83 -16.32
N LEU A 40 5.21 2.75 -16.22
CA LEU A 40 6.16 3.10 -17.26
C LEU A 40 6.65 1.84 -18.02
N GLY A 41 6.10 1.59 -19.21
CA GLY A 41 6.54 0.51 -20.09
C GLY A 41 5.57 -0.67 -20.22
N SER A 42 4.59 -0.51 -21.12
CA SER A 42 4.07 -1.56 -22.00
C SER A 42 3.70 -2.91 -21.36
N ARG A 43 2.58 -2.97 -20.64
CA ARG A 43 1.59 -4.06 -20.77
C ARG A 43 0.31 -3.62 -20.08
N SER A 44 -0.79 -3.67 -20.82
CA SER A 44 -2.12 -3.69 -20.23
C SER A 44 -2.15 -4.77 -19.15
N LEU A 45 -2.83 -4.52 -18.04
CA LEU A 45 -3.21 -5.57 -17.12
C LEU A 45 -4.15 -6.50 -17.89
N ASP A 46 -3.59 -7.53 -18.54
CA ASP A 46 -4.34 -8.55 -19.26
C ASP A 46 -4.98 -9.56 -18.28
N GLU A 47 -4.63 -9.49 -16.99
CA GLU A 47 -5.26 -10.26 -15.92
C GLU A 47 -6.30 -9.42 -15.18
N GLU A 48 -7.52 -9.96 -15.09
CA GLU A 48 -8.59 -9.49 -14.23
C GLU A 48 -8.20 -9.73 -12.76
N ILE A 49 -7.43 -8.81 -12.19
CA ILE A 49 -7.05 -8.87 -10.78
C ILE A 49 -8.33 -8.75 -9.95
N SER A 50 -8.58 -9.74 -9.09
CA SER A 50 -9.74 -9.77 -8.19
C SER A 50 -9.31 -10.19 -6.78
N GLY A 51 -10.09 -9.81 -5.76
CA GLY A 51 -9.76 -10.14 -4.36
C GLY A 51 -8.88 -9.09 -3.67
N ILE A 52 -8.11 -9.52 -2.67
CA ILE A 52 -7.25 -8.63 -1.86
C ILE A 52 -5.91 -8.36 -2.58
N VAL A 53 -5.54 -7.08 -2.64
CA VAL A 53 -4.31 -6.62 -3.29
C VAL A 53 -3.54 -5.72 -2.33
N GLU A 54 -2.24 -5.95 -2.22
CA GLU A 54 -1.27 -5.02 -1.64
C GLU A 54 -0.72 -4.10 -2.73
N VAL A 55 -0.86 -2.80 -2.54
CA VAL A 55 -0.40 -1.76 -3.46
C VAL A 55 0.70 -0.95 -2.79
N VAL A 56 1.85 -0.87 -3.44
CA VAL A 56 2.96 0.00 -3.05
C VAL A 56 3.01 1.19 -4.01
N GLY A 57 3.08 2.39 -3.45
CA GLY A 57 3.08 3.59 -4.27
C GLY A 57 3.29 4.87 -3.47
N ARG A 58 3.03 6.00 -4.11
CA ARG A 58 3.08 7.33 -3.47
C ARG A 58 1.68 7.93 -3.45
N VAL A 59 1.29 8.53 -2.34
CA VAL A 59 0.00 9.23 -2.28
C VAL A 59 0.09 10.54 -3.08
N THR A 60 -0.89 10.78 -3.94
CA THR A 60 -1.00 11.99 -4.75
C THR A 60 -1.72 13.10 -3.99
N ALA A 61 -1.63 14.35 -4.48
CA ALA A 61 -2.37 15.49 -3.92
C ALA A 61 -3.90 15.32 -3.89
N LYS A 62 -4.46 14.35 -4.62
CA LYS A 62 -5.90 14.02 -4.62
C LYS A 62 -6.27 12.92 -3.62
N ALA A 63 -5.37 12.58 -2.69
CA ALA A 63 -5.54 11.47 -1.74
C ALA A 63 -5.82 10.12 -2.45
N THR A 64 -5.17 9.90 -3.60
CA THR A 64 -5.13 8.60 -4.30
C THR A 64 -3.72 8.04 -4.29
N ILE A 65 -3.51 6.75 -4.59
CA ILE A 65 -2.17 6.16 -4.66
C ILE A 65 -1.73 6.04 -6.11
N MET A 66 -0.62 6.68 -6.45
CA MET A 66 0.11 6.40 -7.68
C MET A 66 0.91 5.12 -7.48
N CYS A 67 0.37 4.01 -8.02
CA CYS A 67 0.94 2.67 -7.87
C CYS A 67 2.30 2.55 -8.58
N ALA A 68 3.28 2.02 -7.87
CA ALA A 68 4.58 1.61 -8.41
C ALA A 68 4.64 0.08 -8.61
N SER A 69 4.08 -0.68 -7.67
CA SER A 69 3.94 -2.13 -7.76
C SER A 69 2.74 -2.62 -6.96
N TYR A 70 2.25 -3.81 -7.27
CA TYR A 70 1.17 -4.45 -6.55
C TYR A 70 1.38 -5.96 -6.47
N VAL A 71 0.81 -6.60 -5.46
CA VAL A 71 0.80 -8.06 -5.26
C VAL A 71 -0.60 -8.48 -4.86
N GLN A 72 -1.17 -9.46 -5.57
CA GLN A 72 -2.44 -10.07 -5.21
C GLN A 72 -2.21 -11.13 -4.13
N PHE A 73 -2.99 -11.09 -3.05
CA PHE A 73 -2.92 -12.10 -2.00
C PHE A 73 -3.63 -13.38 -2.45
N ARG A 74 -3.02 -14.53 -2.15
CA ARG A 74 -3.63 -15.84 -2.42
C ARG A 74 -4.68 -16.11 -1.36
N GLU A 75 -5.91 -16.38 -1.78
CA GLU A 75 -7.05 -16.69 -0.92
C GLU A 75 -7.61 -18.10 -1.20
N ASP A 76 -6.82 -18.97 -1.85
CA ASP A 76 -7.20 -20.32 -2.27
C ASP A 76 -7.39 -21.28 -1.09
N ASN A 77 -6.54 -21.18 -0.05
CA ASN A 77 -6.60 -22.04 1.12
C ASN A 77 -7.27 -21.37 2.33
N HIS A 78 -7.04 -20.07 2.52
CA HIS A 78 -7.57 -19.31 3.65
C HIS A 78 -7.99 -17.91 3.19
N PRO A 79 -9.21 -17.44 3.52
CA PRO A 79 -9.63 -16.09 3.21
C PRO A 79 -8.79 -15.08 3.99
N PHE A 80 -8.47 -13.94 3.38
CA PHE A 80 -7.73 -12.88 4.07
C PHE A 80 -8.67 -12.02 4.91
N ASP A 81 -8.46 -11.98 6.23
CA ASP A 81 -9.24 -11.12 7.12
C ASP A 81 -8.73 -9.67 7.05
N LEU A 82 -9.34 -8.90 6.15
CA LEU A 82 -9.04 -7.47 5.98
C LEU A 82 -9.43 -6.64 7.21
N GLY A 83 -10.41 -7.08 8.01
CA GLY A 83 -10.81 -6.42 9.24
C GLY A 83 -9.72 -6.53 10.30
N LEU A 84 -9.21 -7.74 10.52
CA LEU A 84 -8.08 -7.99 11.42
C LEU A 84 -6.82 -7.25 10.95
N TYR A 85 -6.53 -7.26 9.65
CA TYR A 85 -5.42 -6.49 9.09
C TYR A 85 -5.56 -4.99 9.39
N ASN A 86 -6.76 -4.42 9.29
CA ASN A 86 -7.00 -3.01 9.62
C ASN A 86 -6.75 -2.70 11.10
N GLU A 87 -7.07 -3.61 12.03
CA GLU A 87 -6.68 -3.45 13.44
C GLU A 87 -5.16 -3.48 13.61
N ALA A 88 -4.44 -4.35 12.89
CA ALA A 88 -2.98 -4.34 12.89
C ALA A 88 -2.40 -3.02 12.36
N VAL A 89 -2.98 -2.44 11.30
CA VAL A 89 -2.60 -1.12 10.80
C VAL A 89 -2.78 -0.05 11.89
N LYS A 90 -3.91 -0.04 12.61
CA LYS A 90 -4.10 0.91 13.72
C LYS A 90 -3.04 0.75 14.80
N ILE A 91 -2.73 -0.48 15.21
CA ILE A 91 -1.70 -0.79 16.21
C ILE A 91 -0.32 -0.30 15.77
N ILE A 92 0.04 -0.46 14.48
CA ILE A 92 1.30 0.05 13.93
C ILE A 92 1.43 1.57 14.16
N HIS A 93 0.35 2.32 13.94
CA HIS A 93 0.34 3.78 14.13
C HIS A 93 0.18 4.21 15.59
N GLU A 94 -0.46 3.38 16.42
CA GLU A 94 -0.60 3.62 17.86
C GLU A 94 0.72 3.39 18.61
N PHE A 95 1.54 2.45 18.15
CA PHE A 95 2.81 2.08 18.80
C PHE A 95 4.04 2.12 17.87
N PRO A 96 4.40 3.28 17.32
CA PRO A 96 5.52 3.42 16.37
C PRO A 96 6.88 3.02 16.96
N GLN A 97 7.04 3.05 18.28
CA GLN A 97 8.26 2.61 18.97
C GLN A 97 8.54 1.10 18.82
N PHE A 98 7.50 0.29 18.58
CA PHE A 98 7.63 -1.15 18.38
C PHE A 98 7.59 -1.55 16.90
N PHE A 99 7.17 -0.62 16.03
CA PHE A 99 7.17 -0.79 14.58
C PHE A 99 7.73 0.46 13.90
N PRO A 100 9.04 0.74 14.04
CA PRO A 100 9.63 1.95 13.50
C PRO A 100 9.62 1.94 11.97
N LEU A 101 9.32 3.11 11.38
CA LEU A 101 9.37 3.29 9.93
C LEU A 101 10.79 3.66 9.49
N GLY A 102 11.52 2.69 8.93
CA GLY A 102 12.90 2.89 8.49
C GLY A 102 13.91 2.83 9.63
N VAL A 103 15.17 3.15 9.32
CA VAL A 103 16.23 3.19 10.32
C VAL A 103 16.14 4.52 11.07
N VAL A 104 15.97 4.47 12.39
CA VAL A 104 16.13 5.65 13.25
C VAL A 104 17.61 6.02 13.21
N GLN A 105 17.98 7.05 12.42
CA GLN A 105 19.32 7.64 12.53
C GLN A 105 19.40 8.35 13.88
N TYR A 106 20.17 7.77 14.80
CA TYR A 106 20.68 8.50 15.95
C TYR A 106 21.89 9.28 15.44
N ASP A 107 21.79 10.61 15.41
CA ASP A 107 22.95 11.52 15.26
C ASP A 107 23.89 11.44 16.48
#